data_AF-A0A088C917-F1
#
_entry.id   AF-A0A088C917-F1
#
_cell.length_a   1.000
_cell.length_b   1.000
_cell.length_c   1.000
_cell.angle_alpha   90.00
_cell.angle_beta   90.00
_cell.angle_gamma   90.00
#
_symmetry.space_group_name_H-M   'P 1'
#
loop_
_entity.id
_entity.type
_entity.pdbx_description
1 polymer ?
#
loop_
_entity_poly.entity_id
_entity_poly.type
_entity_poly.pdbx_seq_one_letter_code
_entity_poly.pdbx_strand_id
1 'polypeptide(L)' 'IISLGFLVIHTFSMIIAFNGYDERKKSDLIFVPVVHLIAAVM' A
#
# COMPACT_ATOMS: atom_id res chain seq x y z
N ILE A 1 11.31 -0.38 -15.23
CA ILE A 1 11.75 -0.06 -13.85
C ILE A 1 10.60 0.57 -13.07
N ILE A 2 9.99 1.68 -13.53
CA ILE A 2 8.83 2.32 -12.88
C ILE A 2 7.64 1.35 -12.74
N SER A 3 7.27 0.63 -13.80
CA SER A 3 6.20 -0.38 -13.77
C SER A 3 6.46 -1.52 -12.78
N LEU A 4 7.70 -1.98 -12.67
CA LEU A 4 8.08 -3.03 -11.72
C LEU A 4 8.01 -2.50 -10.27
N GLY A 5 8.43 -1.25 -10.04
CA GLY A 5 8.28 -0.58 -8.75
C GLY A 5 6.81 -0.46 -8.34
N PHE A 6 5.94 -0.04 -9.27
CA PHE A 6 4.50 0.04 -9.02
C PHE A 6 3.89 -1.33 -8.67
N LEU A 7 4.28 -2.38 -9.40
CA LEU A 7 3.83 -3.75 -9.13
C LEU A 7 4.27 -4.24 -7.74
N VAL A 8 5.51 -3.95 -7.34
CA VAL A 8 6.04 -4.29 -6.02
C VAL A 8 5.27 -3.53 -4.93
N ILE A 9 5.12 -2.22 -5.07
CA ILE A 9 4.38 -1.38 -4.11
C ILE A 9 2.94 -1.88 -3.99
N HIS A 10 2.25 -2.10 -5.11
CA HIS A 10 0.87 -2.62 -5.13
C HIS A 10 0.75 -3.95 -4.40
N THR A 11 1.63 -4.91 -4.70
CA THR A 11 1.56 -6.26 -4.12
C THR A 11 1.78 -6.24 -2.61
N PHE A 12 2.83 -5.58 -2.13
CA PHE A 12 3.17 -5.59 -0.70
C PHE A 12 2.22 -4.71 0.12
N SER A 13 1.78 -3.57 -0.41
CA SER A 13 0.87 -2.68 0.31
C SER A 13 -0.52 -3.30 0.51
N MET A 14 -0.98 -4.16 -0.39
CA MET A 14 -2.22 -4.92 -0.20
C MET A 14 -2.13 -5.91 0.96
N ILE A 15 -0.99 -6.57 1.16
CA ILE A 15 -0.76 -7.46 2.32
C ILE A 15 -0.86 -6.66 3.62
N ILE A 16 -0.25 -5.48 3.66
CA ILE A 16 -0.31 -4.56 4.82
C ILE A 16 -1.76 -4.10 5.08
N ALA A 17 -2.51 -3.76 4.03
CA ALA A 17 -3.91 -3.37 4.16
C ALA A 17 -4.76 -4.50 4.75
N PHE A 18 -4.61 -5.73 4.25
CA PHE A 18 -5.36 -6.88 4.78
C PHE A 18 -5.05 -7.13 6.25
N ASN A 19 -3.78 -7.08 6.65
CA ASN A 19 -3.41 -7.18 8.06
C ASN A 19 -4.01 -6.04 8.89
N GLY A 20 -3.98 -4.82 8.36
CA GLY A 20 -4.57 -3.66 9.01
C GLY A 20 -6.09 -3.76 9.20
N TYR A 21 -6.79 -4.39 8.25
CA TYR A 21 -8.22 -4.67 8.38
C TYR A 21 -8.51 -5.75 9.44
N ASP A 22 -7.71 -6.82 9.47
CA ASP A 22 -7.85 -7.91 10.45
C ASP A 22 -7.59 -7.41 11.89
N GLU A 23 -6.45 -6.75 12.11
CA GLU A 23 -6.05 -6.22 13.41
C GLU A 23 -6.78 -4.91 13.79
N ARG A 24 -7.64 -4.38 12.91
CA ARG A 24 -8.27 -3.05 13.03
C ARG A 24 -7.27 -1.93 13.28
N LYS A 25 -6.06 -2.07 12.74
CA LYS A 25 -4.94 -1.15 12.92
C LYS A 25 -5.08 0.05 12.00
N LYS A 26 -5.69 1.12 12.54
CA LYS A 26 -5.99 2.37 11.80
C LYS A 26 -4.79 3.00 11.10
N SER A 27 -3.58 2.88 11.64
CA SER A 27 -2.36 3.42 11.02
C SER A 27 -2.13 2.81 9.64
N ASP A 28 -2.37 1.50 9.49
CA ASP A 28 -2.05 0.75 8.29
C ASP A 28 -3.10 1.03 7.19
N LEU A 29 -4.35 1.23 7.62
CA LEU A 29 -5.45 1.66 6.74
C LEU A 29 -5.25 3.06 6.17
N ILE A 30 -4.49 3.93 6.83
CA ILE A 30 -4.15 5.28 6.34
C ILE A 30 -2.84 5.24 5.55
N PHE A 31 -1.86 4.44 6.00
CA PHE A 31 -0.55 4.33 5.36
C PHE A 31 -0.64 3.80 3.92
N VAL A 32 -1.39 2.71 3.70
CA VAL A 32 -1.50 2.07 2.38
C VAL A 32 -2.05 2.99 1.27
N PRO A 33 -3.16 3.73 1.47
CA PRO A 33 -3.66 4.64 0.44
C PRO A 33 -2.72 5.83 0.19
N VAL A 34 -2.01 6.33 1.20
CA VAL A 34 -0.99 7.37 1.00
C VAL A 34 0.14 6.85 0.11
N VAL A 35 0.64 5.65 0.38
CA VAL A 35 1.69 5.03 -0.44
C VAL A 35 1.21 4.79 -1.87
N HIS A 36 -0.03 4.34 -2.08
CA HIS A 36 -0.59 4.18 -3.43
C HIS A 36 -0.70 5.51 -4.17
N LEU A 37 -1.13 6.58 -3.49
CA LEU A 37 -1.22 7.91 -4.10
C LEU A 37 0.15 8.43 -4.50
N ILE A 38 1.17 8.28 -3.63
CA ILE A 38 2.54 8.65 -3.97
C ILE A 38 3.00 7.82 -5.18
N ALA A 39 2.79 6.50 -5.14
CA ALA A 39 3.19 5.59 -6.21
C ALA A 39 2.50 5.85 -7.56
N ALA A 40 1.29 6.42 -7.55
CA ALA A 40 0.55 6.78 -8.76
C ALA A 40 1.01 8.10 -9.39
N VAL A 41 1.77 8.93 -8.66
CA VAL A 41 2.21 10.27 -9.09
C VAL A 41 3.70 10.30 -9.49
N MET A 42 4.47 9.27 -9.16
CA MET A 42 5.85 9.02 -9.65
C MET A 42 5.84 8.31 -11.00
#